data_AF-A0A8D7FIX5-F1
#
_entry.id   AF-A0A8D7FIX5-F1
#
_cell.length_a   1.000
_cell.length_b   1.000
_cell.length_c   1.000
_cell.angle_alpha   90.00
_cell.angle_beta   90.00
_cell.angle_gamma   90.00
#
_symmetry.space_group_name_H-M   'P 1'
#
loop_
_entity.id
_entity.type
_entity.pdbx_description
1 polymer ?
#
loop_
_entity_poly.entity_id
_entity_poly.type
_entity_poly.pdbx_seq_one_letter_code
_entity_poly.pdbx_strand_id
1 'polypeptide(L)'
;MFPHALFSVMTLSRSRFDATFATLMSFGWSQPDSLAAFRKHPGIWNYSKKNISDKVTFLMKEAGCELTYIIGHPVLLTYSLEKRLRPRYEVMNFLDQNKLLDKGYKLLSVILLSEEKFRNKFLFLLRKEKFIAQYDSYVVAVQGKHHVVVEN
;
A
#
# COMPACT_ATOMS: atom_id res chain seq x y z
N MET A 1 2.50 -19.54 -2.77
CA MET A 1 2.17 -18.77 -3.99
C MET A 1 1.19 -19.50 -4.91
N PHE A 2 1.36 -20.80 -5.18
CA PHE A 2 0.48 -21.57 -6.08
C PHE A 2 -1.02 -21.56 -5.75
N PRO A 3 -1.47 -21.75 -4.49
CA PRO A 3 -2.91 -21.75 -4.17
C PRO A 3 -3.57 -20.39 -4.39
N HIS A 4 -2.87 -19.30 -4.07
CA HIS A 4 -3.39 -17.94 -4.27
C HIS A 4 -3.44 -17.55 -5.74
N ALA A 5 -2.46 -17.98 -6.54
CA ALA A 5 -2.48 -17.78 -7.98
C ALA A 5 -3.63 -18.56 -8.63
N LEU A 6 -3.78 -19.84 -8.27
CA LEU A 6 -4.87 -20.70 -8.74
C LEU A 6 -6.24 -20.15 -8.35
N PHE A 7 -6.43 -19.76 -7.08
CA PHE A 7 -7.66 -19.14 -6.59
C PHE A 7 -7.98 -17.82 -7.31
N SER A 8 -6.96 -16.99 -7.57
CA SER A 8 -7.16 -15.75 -8.33
C SER A 8 -7.64 -16.05 -9.74
N VAL A 9 -7.02 -17.00 -10.45
CA VAL A 9 -7.44 -17.37 -11.81
C VAL A 9 -8.84 -18.00 -11.82
N MET A 10 -9.16 -18.83 -10.83
CA MET A 10 -10.47 -19.50 -10.74
C MET A 10 -11.62 -18.54 -10.43
N THR A 11 -11.37 -17.45 -9.70
CA THR A 11 -12.40 -16.48 -9.30
C THR A 11 -12.52 -15.28 -10.23
N LEU A 12 -11.56 -15.11 -11.14
CA LEU A 12 -11.47 -13.94 -11.99
C LEU A 12 -12.29 -14.11 -13.27
N SER A 13 -13.37 -13.34 -13.40
CA SER A 13 -14.08 -13.24 -14.68
C SER A 13 -13.24 -12.52 -15.73
N ARG A 14 -13.42 -12.87 -17.00
CA ARG A 14 -12.79 -12.17 -18.13
C ARG A 14 -13.07 -10.66 -18.10
N SER A 15 -14.32 -10.27 -17.75
CA SER A 15 -14.69 -8.86 -17.62
C SER A 15 -13.90 -8.11 -16.54
N ARG A 16 -13.66 -8.72 -15.37
CA ARG A 16 -12.82 -8.13 -14.31
C ARG A 16 -11.37 -8.08 -14.73
N PHE A 17 -10.92 -9.10 -15.46
CA PHE A 17 -9.57 -9.13 -16.01
C PHE A 17 -9.33 -7.95 -16.95
N ASP A 18 -10.17 -7.80 -17.96
CA ASP A 18 -10.08 -6.75 -18.97
C ASP A 18 -10.24 -5.35 -18.34
N ALA A 19 -11.16 -5.20 -17.38
CA ALA A 19 -11.36 -3.93 -16.68
C ALA A 19 -10.14 -3.49 -15.86
N THR A 20 -9.47 -4.42 -15.18
CA THR A 20 -8.23 -4.12 -14.46
C THR A 20 -7.09 -3.77 -15.41
N PHE A 21 -6.96 -4.47 -16.54
CA PHE A 21 -6.01 -4.11 -17.59
C PHE A 21 -6.25 -2.70 -18.11
N ALA A 22 -7.48 -2.39 -18.51
CA ALA A 22 -7.86 -1.06 -18.99
C ALA A 22 -7.57 0.03 -17.94
N THR A 23 -7.79 -0.28 -16.66
CA THR A 23 -7.49 0.64 -15.56
C THR A 23 -6.00 0.91 -15.44
N LEU A 24 -5.15 -0.12 -15.41
CA LEU A 24 -3.69 0.07 -15.35
C LEU A 24 -3.15 0.82 -16.58
N MET A 25 -3.64 0.49 -17.77
CA MET A 25 -3.25 1.18 -19.00
C MET A 25 -3.67 2.66 -18.99
N SER A 26 -4.80 3.02 -18.36
CA SER A 26 -5.19 4.42 -18.18
C SER A 26 -4.24 5.22 -17.26
N PHE A 27 -3.43 4.54 -16.44
CA PHE A 27 -2.34 5.13 -15.66
C PHE A 27 -0.99 5.08 -16.38
N GLY A 28 -0.96 4.70 -17.67
CA GLY A 28 0.24 4.67 -18.50
C GLY A 28 0.99 3.33 -18.48
N TRP A 29 0.44 2.27 -17.88
CA TRP A 29 1.06 0.95 -17.96
C TRP A 29 0.97 0.42 -19.40
N SER A 30 2.03 -0.22 -19.89
CA SER A 30 1.95 -0.96 -21.15
C SER A 30 1.23 -2.32 -20.95
N GLN A 31 0.76 -2.92 -22.05
CA GLN A 31 0.21 -4.27 -22.01
C GLN A 31 1.25 -5.31 -21.52
N PRO A 32 2.51 -5.31 -21.99
CA PRO A 32 3.57 -6.16 -21.43
C PRO A 32 3.78 -5.97 -19.92
N ASP A 33 3.81 -4.73 -19.43
CA ASP A 33 4.00 -4.44 -17.99
C ASP A 33 2.85 -4.98 -17.16
N SER A 34 1.62 -4.78 -17.63
CA SER A 34 0.40 -5.28 -16.98
C SER A 34 0.40 -6.81 -16.92
N LEU A 35 0.79 -7.49 -18.01
CA LEU A 35 0.94 -8.95 -18.05
C LEU A 35 2.05 -9.43 -17.10
N ALA A 36 3.18 -8.72 -17.03
CA ALA A 36 4.26 -9.05 -16.12
C ALA A 36 3.82 -8.93 -14.65
N ALA A 37 3.06 -7.89 -14.30
CA ALA A 37 2.50 -7.73 -12.97
C ALA A 37 1.46 -8.81 -12.64
N PHE A 38 0.58 -9.16 -13.57
CA PHE A 38 -0.39 -10.25 -13.39
C PHE A 38 0.32 -11.59 -13.10
N ARG A 39 1.38 -11.91 -13.85
CA ARG A 39 2.17 -13.15 -13.61
C ARG A 39 2.82 -13.18 -12.24
N LYS A 40 3.36 -12.05 -11.76
CA LYS A 40 4.03 -11.96 -10.46
C LYS A 40 3.03 -11.92 -9.28
N HIS A 41 1.93 -11.20 -9.44
CA HIS A 41 0.94 -10.96 -8.39
C HIS A 41 -0.48 -11.01 -8.94
N PRO A 42 -1.00 -12.20 -9.30
CA PRO A 42 -2.33 -12.35 -9.88
C PRO A 42 -3.44 -11.86 -8.94
N GLY A 43 -3.19 -11.86 -7.62
CA GLY A 43 -4.12 -11.33 -6.62
C GLY A 43 -4.47 -9.85 -6.79
N ILE A 44 -3.65 -9.04 -7.49
CA ILE A 44 -3.98 -7.65 -7.80
C ILE A 44 -5.29 -7.56 -8.60
N TRP A 45 -5.53 -8.53 -9.48
CA TRP A 45 -6.73 -8.57 -10.32
C TRP A 45 -8.00 -8.95 -9.58
N ASN A 46 -7.88 -9.42 -8.33
CA ASN A 46 -9.04 -9.68 -7.48
C ASN A 46 -9.59 -8.40 -6.83
N TYR A 47 -8.82 -7.31 -6.82
CA TYR A 47 -9.30 -6.03 -6.32
C TYR A 47 -10.27 -5.35 -7.30
N SER A 48 -11.10 -4.45 -6.77
CA SER A 48 -11.97 -3.63 -7.61
C SER A 48 -11.14 -2.58 -8.37
N LYS A 49 -11.66 -2.15 -9.54
CA LYS A 49 -11.11 -1.02 -10.30
C LYS A 49 -10.82 0.19 -9.39
N LYS A 50 -11.81 0.59 -8.58
CA LYS A 50 -11.67 1.70 -7.64
C LYS A 50 -10.49 1.49 -6.69
N ASN A 51 -10.36 0.31 -6.09
CA ASN A 51 -9.27 0.02 -5.16
C ASN A 51 -7.89 0.14 -5.81
N ILE A 52 -7.74 -0.35 -7.04
CA ILE A 52 -6.49 -0.24 -7.80
C ILE A 52 -6.21 1.23 -8.17
N SER A 53 -7.21 1.93 -8.69
CA SER A 53 -7.10 3.36 -9.03
C SER A 53 -6.69 4.20 -7.82
N ASP A 54 -7.31 3.99 -6.67
CA ASP A 54 -7.00 4.73 -5.44
C ASP A 54 -5.55 4.46 -4.99
N LYS A 55 -5.09 3.20 -5.05
CA LYS A 55 -3.70 2.82 -4.72
C LYS A 55 -2.67 3.44 -5.67
N VAL A 56 -2.89 3.35 -6.98
CA VAL A 56 -1.97 3.93 -7.97
C VAL A 56 -1.95 5.45 -7.85
N THR A 57 -3.10 6.08 -7.66
CA THR A 57 -3.22 7.53 -7.47
C THR A 57 -2.47 7.98 -6.22
N PHE A 58 -2.65 7.30 -5.09
CA PHE A 58 -1.90 7.58 -3.86
C PHE A 58 -0.38 7.47 -4.10
N LEU A 59 0.07 6.36 -4.71
CA LEU A 59 1.50 6.13 -4.94
C LEU A 59 2.11 7.22 -5.82
N MET A 60 1.44 7.62 -6.89
CA MET A 60 1.96 8.63 -7.82
C MET A 60 1.85 10.05 -7.27
N LYS A 61 0.66 10.45 -6.79
CA LYS A 61 0.36 11.86 -6.46
C LYS A 61 0.76 12.24 -5.04
N GLU A 62 0.60 11.33 -4.09
CA GLU A 62 0.83 11.62 -2.67
C GLU A 62 2.19 11.11 -2.21
N ALA A 63 2.58 9.91 -2.64
CA ALA A 63 3.88 9.32 -2.31
C ALA A 63 5.00 9.63 -3.32
N GLY A 64 4.70 10.42 -4.36
CA GLY A 64 5.67 10.90 -5.35
C GLY A 64 6.40 9.78 -6.11
N CYS A 65 5.81 8.60 -6.22
CA CYS A 65 6.44 7.48 -6.92
C CYS A 65 6.30 7.63 -8.43
N GLU A 66 7.43 7.52 -9.13
CA GLU A 66 7.45 7.37 -10.57
C GLU A 66 6.69 6.12 -11.03
N LEU A 67 6.02 6.21 -12.19
CA LEU A 67 5.26 5.09 -12.74
C LEU A 67 6.13 3.84 -12.94
N THR A 68 7.36 4.03 -13.44
CA THR A 68 8.35 2.96 -13.64
C THR A 68 8.73 2.26 -12.33
N TYR A 69 8.76 3.01 -11.22
CA TYR A 69 9.00 2.43 -9.90
C TYR A 69 7.82 1.55 -9.46
N ILE A 70 6.58 1.95 -9.72
CA ILE A 70 5.38 1.15 -9.40
C ILE A 70 5.32 -0.11 -10.26
N ILE A 71 5.61 0.00 -11.56
CA ILE A 71 5.70 -1.13 -12.51
C ILE A 71 6.78 -2.12 -12.10
N GLY A 72 7.91 -1.64 -11.57
CA GLY A 72 8.97 -2.48 -11.01
C GLY A 72 8.57 -3.20 -9.72
N HIS A 73 7.61 -2.65 -8.97
CA HIS A 73 7.20 -3.13 -7.64
C HIS A 73 5.68 -3.31 -7.48
N PRO A 74 5.02 -4.12 -8.34
CA PRO A 74 3.57 -4.33 -8.32
C PRO A 74 3.06 -4.90 -6.99
N VAL A 75 3.93 -5.54 -6.19
CA VAL A 75 3.63 -5.98 -4.83
C VAL A 75 3.05 -4.87 -3.95
N LEU A 76 3.40 -3.60 -4.17
CA LEU A 76 2.83 -2.47 -3.44
C LEU A 76 1.30 -2.43 -3.55
N LEU A 77 0.75 -2.79 -4.72
CA LEU A 77 -0.69 -2.81 -4.95
C LEU A 77 -1.42 -3.95 -4.22
N THR A 78 -0.69 -4.90 -3.64
CA THR A 78 -1.27 -6.00 -2.85
C THR A 78 -1.57 -5.62 -1.41
N TYR A 79 -0.97 -4.53 -0.90
CA TYR A 79 -1.20 -4.07 0.46
C TYR A 79 -2.42 -3.17 0.58
N SER A 80 -3.01 -3.10 1.78
CA SER A 80 -4.11 -2.19 2.07
C SER A 80 -3.66 -0.73 1.97
N LEU A 81 -4.43 0.09 1.25
CA LEU A 81 -4.18 1.52 1.16
C LEU A 81 -4.26 2.17 2.54
N GLU A 82 -5.41 2.01 3.19
CA GLU A 82 -5.74 2.67 4.46
C GLU A 82 -5.06 2.07 5.68
N LYS A 83 -4.73 0.77 5.65
CA LYS A 83 -4.16 0.08 6.82
C LYS A 83 -2.66 -0.13 6.74
N ARG A 84 -2.02 0.17 5.61
CA ARG A 84 -0.57 -0.09 5.46
C ARG A 84 0.15 0.93 4.59
N LEU A 85 -0.30 1.18 3.35
CA LEU A 85 0.43 2.06 2.44
C LEU A 85 0.47 3.50 2.99
N ARG A 86 -0.71 4.08 3.21
CA ARG A 86 -0.87 5.46 3.68
C ARG A 86 -0.30 5.66 5.10
N PRO A 87 -0.66 4.85 6.12
CA PRO A 87 -0.16 5.08 7.48
C PRO A 87 1.37 4.98 7.59
N ARG A 88 1.98 4.02 6.89
CA ARG A 88 3.44 3.89 6.93
C ARG A 88 4.14 4.99 6.15
N TYR A 89 3.57 5.42 5.03
CA TYR A 89 4.09 6.56 4.29
C TYR A 89 4.07 7.84 5.13
N GLU A 90 2.95 8.13 5.80
CA GLU A 90 2.80 9.32 6.64
C GLU A 90 3.80 9.33 7.80
N VAL A 91 3.99 8.19 8.48
CA VAL A 91 5.03 8.04 9.51
C VAL A 91 6.41 8.31 8.93
N MET A 92 6.73 7.75 7.76
CA MET A 92 8.04 7.96 7.13
C MET A 92 8.26 9.42 6.75
N ASN A 93 7.27 10.05 6.13
CA ASN A 93 7.34 11.46 5.75
C ASN A 93 7.49 12.37 6.98
N PHE A 94 6.74 12.09 8.06
CA PHE A 94 6.87 12.84 9.31
C PHE A 94 8.27 12.71 9.93
N LEU A 95 8.79 11.49 10.01
CA LEU A 95 10.12 11.23 10.57
C LEU A 95 11.22 11.91 9.74
N ASP A 96 11.11 11.91 8.41
CA ASP A 96 12.04 12.57 7.51
C ASP A 96 12.02 14.10 7.67
N GLN A 97 10.83 14.71 7.67
CA GLN A 97 10.63 16.14 7.89
C GLN A 97 11.18 16.62 9.25
N ASN A 98 11.13 15.76 10.27
CA ASN A 98 11.65 16.05 11.60
C ASN A 98 13.13 15.62 11.79
N LYS A 99 13.81 15.17 10.73
CA LYS A 99 15.21 14.71 10.76
C LYS A 99 15.47 13.63 11.80
N LEU A 100 14.51 12.73 11.99
CA LEU A 100 14.58 11.62 12.95
C LEU A 100 15.10 10.33 12.30
N LEU A 101 15.45 10.36 11.02
CA LEU A 101 15.97 9.22 10.27
C LEU A 101 17.46 9.44 9.95
N ASP A 102 18.29 8.47 10.32
CA ASP A 102 19.73 8.52 10.02
C ASP A 102 20.06 8.32 8.53
N LYS A 103 19.10 7.81 7.75
CA LYS A 103 19.26 7.50 6.32
C LYS A 103 17.94 7.51 5.57
N GLY A 104 18.01 7.76 4.26
CA GLY A 104 16.88 7.61 3.35
C GLY A 104 16.42 6.15 3.26
N TYR A 105 15.14 5.91 3.49
CA TYR A 105 14.51 4.58 3.35
C TYR A 105 13.67 4.52 2.09
N LYS A 106 13.85 3.47 1.29
CA LYS A 106 12.99 3.21 0.13
C LYS A 106 11.59 2.80 0.59
N LEU A 107 10.55 3.36 -0.02
CA LEU A 107 9.15 3.08 0.32
C LEU A 107 8.86 1.58 0.36
N LEU A 108 9.31 0.83 -0.65
CA LEU A 108 9.10 -0.62 -0.72
C LEU A 108 9.63 -1.33 0.52
N SER A 109 10.85 -1.00 0.94
CA SER A 109 11.50 -1.62 2.09
C SER A 109 10.69 -1.41 3.37
N VAL A 110 10.03 -0.25 3.52
CA VAL A 110 9.20 0.07 4.68
C VAL A 110 7.85 -0.66 4.62
N ILE A 111 7.21 -0.70 3.45
CA ILE A 111 5.92 -1.38 3.27
C ILE A 111 6.02 -2.90 3.48
N LEU A 112 7.14 -3.50 3.09
CA LEU A 112 7.37 -4.94 3.22
C LEU A 112 7.64 -5.41 4.66
N LEU A 113 7.94 -4.52 5.61
CA LEU A 113 8.20 -4.92 6.99
C LEU A 113 6.98 -5.60 7.64
N SER A 114 7.24 -6.58 8.49
CA SER A 114 6.21 -7.04 9.42
C SER A 114 5.77 -5.88 10.31
N GLU A 115 4.58 -5.99 10.87
CA GLU A 115 4.05 -4.94 11.73
C GLU A 115 4.96 -4.70 12.95
N GLU A 116 5.38 -5.77 13.61
CA GLU A 116 6.34 -5.73 14.71
C GLU A 116 7.65 -5.00 14.34
N LYS A 117 8.27 -5.37 13.20
CA LYS A 117 9.52 -4.74 12.74
C LYS A 117 9.33 -3.27 12.41
N PHE A 118 8.20 -2.90 11.80
CA PHE A 118 7.89 -1.51 11.52
C PHE A 118 7.73 -0.70 12.81
N ARG A 119 6.99 -1.24 13.80
CA ARG A 119 6.79 -0.57 15.09
C ARG A 119 8.10 -0.35 15.85
N ASN A 120 8.91 -1.41 16.00
CA ASN A 120 10.16 -1.34 16.74
C ASN A 120 11.17 -0.38 16.11
N LYS A 121 11.12 -0.24 14.77
CA LYS A 121 12.07 0.59 14.04
C LYS A 121 11.64 2.05 13.91
N PHE A 122 10.38 2.30 13.56
CA PHE A 122 9.90 3.63 13.19
C PHE A 122 8.97 4.24 14.23
N LEU A 123 7.98 3.49 14.72
CA LEU A 123 7.08 4.03 15.75
C LEU A 123 7.76 4.24 17.11
N PHE A 124 8.81 3.48 17.40
CA PHE A 124 9.63 3.70 18.60
C PHE A 124 10.15 5.15 18.70
N LEU A 125 10.49 5.77 17.56
CA LEU A 125 10.95 7.16 17.50
C LEU A 125 9.85 8.19 17.82
N LEU A 126 8.59 7.80 17.65
CA LEU A 126 7.41 8.65 17.89
C LEU A 126 6.84 8.54 19.31
N ARG A 127 7.44 7.72 20.20
CA ARG A 127 6.96 7.55 21.58
C ARG A 127 7.23 8.75 22.50
N LYS A 128 8.04 9.72 22.06
CA LYS A 128 8.28 10.95 22.82
C LYS A 128 6.99 11.78 22.84
N GLU A 129 6.69 12.44 23.96
CA GLU A 129 5.45 13.23 24.14
C GLU A 129 5.18 14.20 22.99
N LYS A 130 6.22 14.85 22.46
CA LYS A 130 6.13 15.76 21.32
C LYS A 130 5.54 15.14 20.04
N PHE A 131 5.62 13.82 19.88
CA PHE A 131 5.23 13.10 18.65
C PHE A 131 4.08 12.11 18.86
N ILE A 132 3.47 12.08 20.05
CA ILE A 132 2.47 11.08 20.41
C ILE A 132 1.23 11.12 19.50
N ALA A 133 0.82 12.31 19.06
CA ALA A 133 -0.31 12.45 18.13
C ALA A 133 -0.09 11.71 16.80
N GLN A 134 1.15 11.69 16.29
CA GLN A 134 1.47 10.96 15.06
C GLN A 134 1.47 9.44 15.30
N TYR A 135 1.90 8.99 16.48
CA TYR A 135 1.81 7.60 16.89
C TYR A 135 0.34 7.15 16.97
N ASP A 136 -0.52 7.93 17.63
CA ASP A 136 -1.94 7.59 17.81
C ASP A 136 -2.68 7.55 16.47
N SER A 137 -2.41 8.50 15.57
CA SER A 137 -2.97 8.51 14.21
C SER A 137 -2.65 7.21 13.45
N TYR A 138 -1.41 6.71 13.56
CA TYR A 138 -1.02 5.42 12.98
C TYR A 138 -1.81 4.26 13.61
N VAL A 139 -1.93 4.22 14.94
CA VAL A 139 -2.65 3.15 15.65
C VAL A 139 -4.12 3.11 15.22
N VAL A 140 -4.79 4.25 15.16
CA VAL A 140 -6.18 4.39 14.72
C VAL A 140 -6.36 3.91 13.28
N ALA A 141 -5.46 4.28 12.37
CA ALA A 141 -5.55 3.87 10.96
C ALA A 141 -5.40 2.34 10.78
N VAL A 142 -4.51 1.70 11.55
CA VAL A 142 -4.24 0.25 11.43
C VAL A 142 -5.34 -0.59 12.11
N GLN A 143 -5.81 -0.18 13.28
CA GLN A 143 -6.88 -0.89 14.02
C GLN A 143 -8.26 -0.64 13.40
N GLY A 144 -8.43 0.47 12.67
CA GLY A 144 -9.71 0.94 12.16
C GLY A 144 -10.44 1.75 13.23
N LYS A 145 -11.36 2.64 12.81
CA LYS A 145 -12.29 3.30 13.74
C LYS A 145 -13.06 2.20 14.47
N HIS A 146 -12.84 2.02 15.76
CA HIS A 146 -13.91 1.48 16.60
C HIS A 146 -15.09 2.43 16.43
N HIS A 147 -16.16 1.97 15.77
CA HIS A 147 -17.46 2.49 16.13
C HIS A 147 -17.59 2.20 17.62
N VAL A 148 -17.49 3.26 18.44
CA VAL A 148 -17.99 3.25 19.79
C VAL A 148 -19.46 2.87 19.63
N VAL A 149 -19.80 1.63 19.94
CA VAL A 149 -21.18 1.25 20.18
C VAL A 149 -21.58 2.08 21.38
N VAL A 150 -22.35 3.15 21.14
CA VAL A 150 -23.11 3.80 22.19
C VAL A 150 -24.15 2.76 22.57
N GLU A 151 -23.92 2.09 23.69
CA GLU A 151 -24.96 1.33 24.38
C GLU A 151 -26.04 2.33 24.79
N ASN A 152 -27.25 2.13 24.25
CA ASN A 152 -28.49 2.58 24.85
C ASN A 152 -29.10 1.41 25.61
#